data_AF-A0A7X9F6S2-F1
#
_entry.id   AF-A0A7X9F6S2-F1
#
_cell.length_a   1.000
_cell.length_b   1.000
_cell.length_c   1.000
_cell.angle_alpha   90.00
_cell.angle_beta   90.00
_cell.angle_gamma   90.00
#
_symmetry.space_group_name_H-M   'P 1'
#
loop_
_entity.id
_entity.type
_entity.pdbx_description
1 polymer ?
#
loop_
_entity_poly.entity_id
_entity_poly.type
_entity_poly.pdbx_seq_one_letter_code
_entity_poly.pdbx_strand_id
1 'polypeptide(L)' 'YRINEISYLVGFSSPSYFATSFQKQFGISPSQFVRKL' A
#
# COMPACT_ATOMS: atom_id res chain seq x y z
N TYR A 1 7.13 8.65 -3.00
CA TYR A 1 7.37 7.28 -2.50
C TYR A 1 6.61 6.28 -3.34
N ARG A 2 7.26 5.21 -3.80
CA ARG A 2 6.52 4.13 -4.47
C ARG A 2 5.89 3.23 -3.41
N ILE A 3 4.71 2.68 -3.71
CA ILE A 3 3.99 1.71 -2.86
C ILE A 3 4.91 0.57 -2.41
N ASN A 4 5.88 0.21 -3.26
CA ASN A 4 6.88 -0.83 -2.97
C ASN A 4 7.76 -0.47 -1.76
N GLU A 5 8.25 0.77 -1.67
CA GLU A 5 9.04 1.21 -0.53
C GLU A 5 8.18 1.26 0.74
N ILE A 6 6.94 1.75 0.61
CA ILE A 6 5.99 1.79 1.72
C ILE A 6 5.72 0.37 2.22
N SER A 7 5.47 -0.61 1.34
CA SER A 7 5.25 -1.99 1.76
C SER A 7 6.43 -2.54 2.56
N TYR A 8 7.67 -2.28 2.14
CA TYR A 8 8.85 -2.70 2.89
C TYR A 8 8.96 -1.99 4.25
N LEU A 9 8.64 -0.70 4.31
CA LEU A 9 8.67 0.09 5.55
C LEU A 9 7.66 -0.38 6.60
N VAL A 10 6.48 -0.86 6.18
CA VAL A 10 5.48 -1.43 7.10
C VAL A 10 5.74 -2.92 7.43
N GLY A 11 6.83 -3.51 6.92
CA GLY A 11 7.18 -4.90 7.18
C GLY A 11 6.49 -5.92 6.26
N PHE A 12 5.88 -5.46 5.15
CA PHE A 12 5.36 -6.35 4.13
C PHE A 12 6.48 -6.74 3.16
N SER A 13 6.73 -8.05 3.04
CA SER A 13 7.69 -8.60 2.07
C SER A 13 7.20 -8.51 0.62
N SER A 14 5.92 -8.20 0.39
CA SER A 14 5.33 -8.16 -0.94
C SER A 14 4.33 -7.00 -1.12
N PRO A 15 4.57 -6.09 -2.09
CA PRO A 15 3.71 -4.92 -2.35
C PRO A 15 2.30 -5.30 -2.78
N SER A 16 2.13 -6.43 -3.49
CA SER A 16 0.83 -6.92 -3.92
C SER A 16 -0.05 -7.34 -2.75
N TYR A 17 0.56 -7.96 -1.73
CA TYR A 17 -0.14 -8.36 -0.50
C TYR A 17 -0.51 -7.13 0.33
N PHE A 18 0.42 -6.18 0.44
CA PHE A 18 0.15 -4.88 1.05
C PHE A 18 -1.03 -4.17 0.37
N ALA A 19 -1.05 -4.09 -0.97
CA ALA A 19 -2.13 -3.42 -1.68
C ALA A 19 -3.50 -4.06 -1.46
N THR A 20 -3.56 -5.40 -1.45
CA THR A 20 -4.80 -6.14 -1.23
C THR A 20 -5.31 -5.93 0.20
N SER A 21 -4.44 -6.05 1.20
CA SER A 21 -4.80 -5.83 2.61
C SER A 21 -5.15 -4.38 2.89
N PHE A 22 -4.38 -3.43 2.37
CA PHE A 22 -4.62 -2.00 2.52
C PHE A 22 -5.97 -1.60 1.91
N GLN A 23 -6.29 -2.11 0.73
CA GLN A 23 -7.59 -1.84 0.10
C GLN A 23 -8.75 -2.47 0.88
N LYS A 24 -8.58 -3.67 1.45
CA LYS A 24 -9.59 -4.27 2.34
C LYS A 24 -9.81 -3.45 3.62
N GLN A 25 -8.74 -2.90 4.18
CA GLN A 25 -8.78 -2.23 5.49
C GLN A 25 -9.21 -0.76 5.39
N PHE A 26 -8.75 -0.05 4.36
CA PHE A 26 -9.02 1.37 4.15
C PHE A 26 -10.06 1.65 3.07
N GLY A 27 -10.48 0.64 2.30
CA GLY A 27 -11.43 0.79 1.18
C GLY A 27 -10.85 1.47 -0.06
N ILE A 28 -9.60 1.90 -0.02
CA ILE A 28 -8.91 2.62 -1.10
C ILE A 28 -7.58 1.93 -1.43
N SER A 29 -7.18 1.97 -2.70
CA SER A 29 -5.88 1.41 -3.07
C SER A 29 -4.74 2.30 -2.55
N PRO A 30 -3.59 1.73 -2.14
CA PRO A 30 -2.46 2.53 -1.69
C PRO A 30 -1.95 3.47 -2.78
N SER A 31 -2.14 3.11 -4.06
CA SER A 31 -1.82 3.98 -5.20
C SER A 31 -2.69 5.24 -5.22
N GLN A 32 -3.99 5.11 -4.93
CA GLN A 32 -4.86 6.26 -4.78
C GLN A 32 -4.52 7.08 -3.54
N PHE A 33 -4.21 6.45 -2.41
CA PHE A 33 -3.83 7.15 -1.19
C PHE A 33 -2.57 8.01 -1.40
N VAL A 34 -1.52 7.43 -2.02
CA VAL A 34 -0.28 8.15 -2.35
C VAL A 34 -0.51 9.27 -3.37
N ARG A 35 -1.49 9.13 -4.27
CA ARG A 35 -1.84 10.17 -5.25
C ARG A 35 -2.69 11.30 -4.65
N LYS A 36 -3.31 11.07 -3.49
CA LYS A 36 -4.20 12.03 -2.81
C LYS A 36 -3.51 12.79 -1.67
N LEU A 37 -2.30 12.37 -1.31
CA LEU A 37 -1.34 13.09 -0.46
C LEU A 37 -0.52 14.06 -1.30
#